data_AF-A0A1Q5MA84-F1
#
_entry.id   AF-A0A1Q5MA84-F1
#
_cell.length_a   1.000
_cell.length_b   1.000
_cell.length_c   1.000
_cell.angle_alpha   90.00
_cell.angle_beta   90.00
_cell.angle_gamma   90.00
#
_symmetry.space_group_name_H-M   'P 1'
#
loop_
_entity.id
_entity.type
_entity.pdbx_description
1 polymer ?
#
loop_
_entity_poly.entity_id
_entity_poly.type
_entity_poly.pdbx_seq_one_letter_code
_entity_poly.pdbx_strand_id
1 'polypeptide(L)'
;MSAAGTPEPCTELEVVGERTDAAAPPWQTAVVRLLAALPARWQCRPVAEEHRVSIRIRAAGSAPAEARSQLGEVLAEPALRGWRWRY
;
A
#
# COMPACT_ATOMS: atom_id res chain seq x y z
N MET A 1 30.09 -25.57 0.96
CA MET A 1 28.66 -25.90 1.11
C MET A 1 27.88 -24.60 1.14
N SER A 2 27.44 -24.10 -0.03
CA SER A 2 26.58 -22.92 -0.10
C SER A 2 25.13 -23.38 0.12
N ALA A 3 24.51 -22.95 1.21
CA ALA A 3 23.07 -23.03 1.34
C ALA A 3 22.48 -22.15 0.22
N ALA A 4 21.79 -22.77 -0.73
CA ALA A 4 20.95 -22.03 -1.66
C ALA A 4 19.90 -21.31 -0.81
N GLY A 5 20.10 -20.02 -0.57
CA GLY A 5 19.14 -19.19 0.13
C GLY A 5 17.81 -19.34 -0.56
N THR A 6 16.80 -19.83 0.16
CA THR A 6 15.44 -19.88 -0.35
C THR A 6 15.10 -18.48 -0.83
N PRO A 7 14.63 -18.29 -2.08
CA PRO A 7 14.28 -16.95 -2.55
C PRO A 7 13.29 -16.35 -1.57
N GLU A 8 13.62 -15.17 -1.03
CA GLU A 8 12.75 -14.49 -0.08
C GLU A 8 11.38 -14.27 -0.73
N PRO A 9 10.28 -14.51 0.00
CA PRO A 9 8.96 -14.32 -0.55
C PRO A 9 8.80 -12.86 -0.98
N CYS A 10 8.34 -12.66 -2.21
CA CYS A 10 8.10 -11.35 -2.76
C CYS A 10 6.69 -11.35 -3.32
N THR A 11 5.79 -10.59 -2.67
CA THR A 11 4.40 -10.50 -3.10
C THR A 11 4.17 -9.18 -3.83
N GLU A 12 3.58 -9.25 -5.02
CA GLU A 12 3.08 -8.06 -5.72
C GLU A 12 1.63 -7.80 -5.32
N LEU A 13 1.32 -6.55 -4.99
CA LEU A 13 -0.03 -6.07 -4.69
C LEU A 13 -0.31 -4.81 -5.50
N GLU A 14 -1.57 -4.59 -5.81
CA GLU A 14 -2.05 -3.34 -6.37
C GLU A 14 -3.17 -2.81 -5.48
N VAL A 15 -3.05 -1.57 -5.03
CA VAL A 15 -4.11 -0.89 -4.30
C VAL A 15 -4.62 0.28 -5.12
N VAL A 16 -5.94 0.44 -5.17
CA VAL A 16 -6.59 1.60 -5.78
C VAL A 16 -7.51 2.26 -4.77
N GLY A 17 -7.33 3.57 -4.59
CA GLY A 17 -8.17 4.43 -3.77
C GLY A 17 -8.96 5.41 -4.63
N GLU A 18 -10.26 5.53 -4.34
CA GLU A 18 -11.12 6.56 -4.89
C GLU A 18 -11.56 7.49 -3.76
N ARG A 19 -11.38 8.80 -3.93
CA ARG A 19 -11.85 9.78 -2.95
C ARG A 19 -13.38 9.82 -2.98
N THR A 20 -14.01 9.47 -1.88
CA THR A 20 -15.48 9.45 -1.74
C THR A 20 -16.01 10.62 -0.91
N ASP A 21 -15.13 11.35 -0.23
CA ASP A 21 -15.49 12.48 0.62
C ASP A 21 -14.70 13.73 0.23
N ALA A 22 -15.40 14.86 0.03
CA ALA A 22 -14.80 16.15 -0.24
C ALA A 22 -13.97 16.67 0.95
N ALA A 23 -14.26 16.23 2.17
CA ALA A 23 -13.48 16.54 3.37
C ALA A 23 -12.24 15.64 3.55
N ALA A 24 -12.09 14.58 2.73
CA ALA A 24 -10.91 13.73 2.77
C ALA A 24 -9.63 14.53 2.48
N PRO A 25 -8.46 14.10 2.99
CA PRO A 25 -7.20 14.73 2.62
C PRO A 25 -6.98 14.71 1.09
N PRO A 26 -6.30 15.73 0.53
CA PRO A 26 -5.87 15.72 -0.87
C PRO A 26 -5.01 14.49 -1.20
N TRP A 27 -5.02 14.08 -2.46
CA TRP A 27 -4.35 12.85 -2.91
C TRP A 27 -2.86 12.81 -2.52
N GLN A 28 -2.15 13.95 -2.55
CA GLN A 28 -0.74 14.02 -2.15
C GLN A 28 -0.56 13.61 -0.69
N THR A 29 -1.46 14.09 0.19
CA THR A 29 -1.43 13.79 1.62
C THR A 29 -1.79 12.33 1.86
N ALA A 30 -2.82 11.81 1.18
CA ALA A 30 -3.21 10.42 1.28
C ALA A 30 -2.07 9.47 0.85
N VAL A 31 -1.39 9.77 -0.26
CA VAL A 31 -0.24 9.00 -0.74
C VAL A 31 0.91 9.03 0.26
N VAL A 32 1.30 10.20 0.76
CA VAL A 32 2.40 10.30 1.75
C VAL A 32 2.07 9.53 3.03
N ARG A 33 0.84 9.63 3.53
CA ARG A 33 0.40 8.89 4.73
C ARG A 33 0.45 7.38 4.52
N LEU A 34 -0.10 6.92 3.41
CA LEU A 34 -0.08 5.50 3.05
C LEU A 34 1.37 5.00 2.92
N LEU A 35 2.23 5.70 2.18
CA LEU A 35 3.63 5.30 2.02
C LEU A 35 4.42 5.30 3.33
N ALA A 36 4.14 6.26 4.23
CA ALA A 36 4.80 6.34 5.53
C ALA A 36 4.37 5.22 6.49
N ALA A 37 3.17 4.66 6.30
CA ALA A 37 2.62 3.58 7.11
C ALA A 37 3.03 2.18 6.61
N LEU A 38 3.39 2.05 5.33
CA LEU A 38 3.85 0.77 4.78
C LEU A 38 5.24 0.39 5.32
N PRO A 39 5.53 -0.92 5.43
CA PRO A 39 6.87 -1.38 5.80
C PRO A 39 7.96 -0.81 4.89
N ALA A 40 9.03 -0.26 5.47
CA ALA A 40 10.10 0.40 4.71
C ALA A 40 10.80 -0.47 3.66
N ARG A 41 10.73 -1.80 3.80
CA ARG A 41 11.27 -2.77 2.84
C ARG A 41 10.41 -2.93 1.59
N TRP A 42 9.17 -2.43 1.59
CA TRP A 42 8.26 -2.52 0.46
C TRP A 42 8.57 -1.42 -0.55
N GLN A 43 8.66 -1.80 -1.82
CA GLN A 43 8.83 -0.82 -2.88
C GLN A 43 7.46 -0.42 -3.40
N CYS A 44 7.19 0.87 -3.41
CA CYS A 44 5.90 1.41 -3.80
C CYS A 44 6.05 2.35 -4.98
N ARG A 45 5.17 2.20 -5.98
CA ARG A 45 5.10 3.09 -7.15
C ARG A 45 3.69 3.70 -7.21
N PRO A 46 3.50 4.90 -6.64
CA PRO A 46 2.23 5.59 -6.72
C PRO A 46 2.04 6.25 -8.09
N VAL A 47 0.82 6.18 -8.60
CA VAL A 47 0.28 7.00 -9.68
C VAL A 47 -0.98 7.62 -9.13
N ALA A 48 -1.04 8.94 -9.05
CA ALA A 48 -2.13 9.63 -8.40
C ALA A 48 -2.63 10.81 -9.23
N GLU A 49 -3.94 10.96 -9.20
CA GLU A 49 -4.75 12.01 -9.78
C GLU A 49 -5.66 12.58 -8.68
N GLU A 50 -6.37 13.67 -8.97
CA GLU A 50 -7.09 14.46 -7.96
C GLU A 50 -8.04 13.65 -7.06
N HIS A 51 -8.71 12.65 -7.64
CA HIS A 51 -9.69 11.82 -6.96
C HIS A 51 -9.35 10.33 -6.95
N ARG A 52 -8.19 9.93 -7.50
CA ARG A 52 -7.82 8.53 -7.66
C ARG A 52 -6.34 8.32 -7.39
N VAL A 53 -6.04 7.32 -6.58
CA VAL A 53 -4.68 6.88 -6.27
C VAL A 53 -4.56 5.41 -6.67
N SER A 54 -3.53 5.03 -7.40
CA SER A 54 -3.13 3.65 -7.66
C SER A 54 -1.70 3.47 -7.15
N ILE A 55 -1.42 2.38 -6.44
CA ILE A 55 -0.07 2.08 -5.95
C ILE A 55 0.23 0.63 -6.27
N ARG A 56 1.31 0.42 -7.03
CA ARG A 56 1.91 -0.90 -7.20
C ARG A 56 2.90 -1.12 -6.09
N ILE A 57 2.75 -2.23 -5.37
CA ILE A 57 3.53 -2.57 -4.19
C ILE A 57 4.25 -3.87 -4.44
N ARG A 58 5.57 -3.85 -4.22
CA ARG A 58 6.41 -5.04 -4.13
C ARG A 58 6.77 -5.27 -2.67
N ALA A 59 6.06 -6.21 -2.04
CA ALA A 59 6.18 -6.56 -0.64
C ALA A 59 7.28 -7.63 -0.44
N ALA A 60 8.53 -7.17 -0.39
CA ALA A 60 9.68 -8.02 -0.12
C ALA A 60 9.64 -8.58 1.31
N GLY A 61 9.94 -9.87 1.46
CA GLY A 61 9.98 -10.56 2.74
C GLY A 61 8.59 -10.81 3.36
N SER A 62 7.51 -10.71 2.58
CA SER A 62 6.14 -10.95 3.05
C SER A 62 5.43 -11.98 2.17
N ALA A 63 4.84 -13.00 2.80
CA ALA A 63 3.97 -13.94 2.13
C ALA A 63 2.62 -13.28 1.74
N PRO A 64 1.87 -13.81 0.76
CA PRO A 64 0.71 -13.10 0.24
C PRO A 64 -0.43 -12.82 1.24
N ALA A 65 -0.64 -13.69 2.23
CA ALA A 65 -1.65 -13.46 3.27
C ALA A 65 -1.21 -12.38 4.27
N GLU A 66 0.07 -12.41 4.68
CA GLU A 66 0.66 -11.44 5.58
C GLU A 66 0.68 -10.03 4.95
N ALA A 67 1.12 -9.94 3.69
CA ALA A 67 1.16 -8.68 2.96
C ALA A 67 -0.25 -8.05 2.83
N ARG A 68 -1.29 -8.85 2.57
CA ARG A 68 -2.67 -8.36 2.53
C ARG A 68 -3.18 -7.91 3.91
N SER A 69 -2.81 -8.62 4.98
CA SER A 69 -3.17 -8.22 6.35
C SER A 69 -2.55 -6.88 6.71
N GLN A 70 -1.23 -6.73 6.51
CA GLN A 70 -0.50 -5.49 6.78
C GLN A 70 -1.05 -4.33 5.94
N LEU A 71 -1.33 -4.56 4.66
CA LEU A 71 -1.93 -3.54 3.81
C LEU A 71 -3.34 -3.15 4.31
N GLY A 72 -4.15 -4.12 4.74
CA GLY A 72 -5.47 -3.84 5.30
C GLY A 72 -5.45 -3.00 6.57
N GLU A 73 -4.50 -3.27 7.46
CA GLU A 73 -4.29 -2.48 8.69
C GLU A 73 -3.94 -1.02 8.36
N VAL A 74 -3.02 -0.81 7.42
CA VAL A 74 -2.64 0.54 6.94
C VAL A 74 -3.84 1.27 6.31
N LEU A 75 -4.63 0.59 5.48
CA LEU A 75 -5.78 1.19 4.81
C LEU A 75 -6.94 1.51 5.76
N ALA A 76 -6.96 0.90 6.94
CA ALA A 76 -7.92 1.20 8.01
C ALA A 76 -7.52 2.44 8.84
N GLU A 77 -6.36 3.05 8.59
CA GLU A 77 -5.90 4.21 9.35
C GLU A 77 -6.89 5.39 9.26
N PRO A 78 -7.19 6.07 10.39
CA PRO A 78 -8.07 7.23 10.41
C PRO A 78 -7.64 8.35 9.46
N ALA A 79 -6.34 8.48 9.20
CA ALA A 79 -5.78 9.47 8.28
C ALA A 79 -6.15 9.23 6.81
N LEU A 80 -6.62 8.03 6.44
CA LEU A 80 -7.07 7.67 5.11
C LEU A 80 -8.59 7.63 4.96
N ARG A 81 -9.34 8.07 6.00
CA ARG A 81 -10.80 8.18 5.92
C ARG A 81 -11.22 9.12 4.79
N GLY A 82 -12.37 8.80 4.18
CA GLY A 82 -12.87 9.50 3.00
C GLY A 82 -12.30 9.00 1.68
N TRP A 83 -11.46 7.97 1.72
CA TRP A 83 -11.02 7.19 0.56
C TRP A 83 -11.58 5.77 0.62
N ARG A 84 -12.06 5.26 -0.51
CA ARG A 84 -12.49 3.87 -0.68
C ARG A 84 -11.40 3.09 -1.39
N TRP A 85 -10.85 2.10 -0.69
CA TRP A 85 -9.71 1.30 -1.15
C TRP A 85 -10.13 -0.09 -1.65
N ARG A 86 -9.38 -0.63 -2.62
CA ARG A 86 -9.47 -2.01 -3.12
C ARG A 86 -8.07 -2.56 -3.37
N TYR A 87 -7.80 -3.81 -2.98
CA TYR A 87 -6.48 -4.47 -3.06
C TYR A 87 -6.59 -6.00 -2.92
#